data_AF-A0A1R0X1N0-F1
#
_entry.id   AF-A0A1R0X1N0-F1
#
_cell.length_a   1.000
_cell.length_b   1.000
_cell.length_c   1.000
_cell.angle_alpha   90.00
_cell.angle_beta   90.00
_cell.angle_gamma   90.00
#
_symmetry.space_group_name_H-M   'P 1'
#
loop_
_entity.id
_entity.type
_entity.pdbx_description
1 polymer ?
#
loop_
_entity_poly.entity_id
_entity_poly.type
_entity_poly.pdbx_seq_one_letter_code
_entity_poly.pdbx_strand_id
1 'polypeptide(L)'
;MLDLAPEVIRFYEQPVEIPVRFLSEHGVIKESVHVPDVLVFRENHVPWLIQIKEPDPKLLEDVSFLKLQEICKDYARSKGWEYSVLYPKNIPIHLQKNIKFLVNFLHLDIIPVDLVNRIQSFLHYRRSASILELSEFYQPDYQPYQAKPVIFHMIAKSILSTDLSVPITSMSVVTINNAGATGISKYLEKGSRSDAFL
;
A
#
# COMPACT_ATOMS: atom_id res chain seq x y z
N MET A 1 -0.04 0.39 -4.24
CA MET A 1 0.48 0.45 -2.84
C MET A 1 -0.34 -0.47 -1.95
N LEU A 2 -1.67 -0.34 -1.98
CA LEU A 2 -2.58 -1.24 -1.28
C LEU A 2 -2.40 -2.71 -1.71
N ASP A 3 -2.11 -2.97 -2.99
CA ASP A 3 -1.87 -4.33 -3.52
C ASP A 3 -0.66 -5.05 -2.91
N LEU A 4 0.28 -4.29 -2.33
CA LEU A 4 1.49 -4.81 -1.68
C LEU A 4 1.37 -4.81 -0.15
N ALA A 5 0.27 -4.30 0.40
CA ALA A 5 0.06 -4.25 1.83
C ALA A 5 -0.57 -5.59 2.28
N PRO A 6 0.17 -6.46 2.97
CA PRO A 6 -0.26 -7.82 3.28
C PRO A 6 -1.51 -7.87 4.16
N GLU A 7 -1.75 -6.83 4.96
CA GLU A 7 -2.96 -6.70 5.77
C GLU A 7 -4.22 -6.37 4.95
N VAL A 8 -4.08 -5.93 3.70
CA VAL A 8 -5.22 -5.56 2.84
C VAL A 8 -5.80 -6.82 2.21
N ILE A 9 -7.05 -7.12 2.56
CA ILE A 9 -7.81 -8.25 2.01
C ILE A 9 -8.34 -7.90 0.62
N ARG A 10 -8.87 -6.69 0.47
CA ARG A 10 -9.43 -6.13 -0.78
C ARG A 10 -9.64 -4.64 -0.65
N PHE A 11 -9.78 -3.96 -1.78
CA PHE A 11 -10.20 -2.57 -1.84
C PHE A 11 -11.08 -2.32 -3.06
N TYR A 12 -11.85 -1.25 -3.01
CA TYR A 12 -12.73 -0.82 -4.09
C TYR A 12 -12.46 0.66 -4.40
N GLU A 13 -12.14 0.95 -5.66
CA GLU A 13 -12.01 2.32 -6.15
C GLU A 13 -13.40 2.93 -6.37
N GLN A 14 -13.54 4.22 -6.04
CA GLN A 14 -14.77 5.00 -6.18
C GLN A 14 -16.01 4.24 -5.67
N PRO A 15 -16.00 3.81 -4.39
CA PRO A 15 -16.83 2.69 -3.94
C PRO A 15 -18.29 3.08 -3.67
N VAL A 16 -18.54 4.34 -3.33
CA VAL A 16 -19.86 4.82 -2.89
C VAL A 16 -20.08 6.28 -3.27
N GLU A 17 -21.33 6.61 -3.56
CA GLU A 17 -21.80 7.97 -3.69
C GLU A 17 -22.33 8.47 -2.34
N ILE A 18 -21.78 9.59 -1.85
CA ILE A 18 -22.19 10.27 -0.62
C ILE A 18 -22.96 11.54 -0.99
N PRO A 19 -24.26 11.63 -0.66
CA PRO A 19 -25.03 12.84 -0.85
C PRO A 19 -24.49 13.96 0.04
N VAL A 20 -24.24 15.12 -0.55
CA VAL A 20 -23.75 16.32 0.12
C VAL A 20 -24.79 17.42 -0.06
N ARG A 21 -25.25 17.98 1.05
CA ARG A 21 -26.19 19.11 1.07
C ARG A 21 -25.51 20.30 1.68
N PHE A 22 -25.52 21.43 0.99
CA PHE A 22 -24.97 22.68 1.50
C PHE A 22 -25.89 23.85 1.18
N LEU A 23 -25.91 24.82 2.09
CA LEU A 23 -26.62 26.08 1.89
C LEU A 23 -25.77 26.98 1.00
N SER A 24 -26.30 27.39 -0.15
CA SER A 24 -25.65 28.41 -0.99
C SER A 24 -25.74 29.80 -0.37
N GLU A 25 -24.94 30.73 -0.91
CA GLU A 25 -24.92 32.14 -0.49
C GLU A 25 -26.28 32.84 -0.57
N HIS A 26 -27.20 32.34 -1.42
CA HIS A 26 -28.56 32.86 -1.55
C HIS A 26 -29.59 32.12 -0.70
N GLY A 27 -29.16 31.28 0.26
CA GLY A 27 -30.06 30.53 1.14
C GLY A 27 -30.75 29.34 0.48
N VAL A 28 -30.37 28.97 -0.75
CA VAL A 28 -30.91 27.80 -1.45
C VAL A 28 -30.09 26.57 -1.10
N ILE A 29 -30.76 25.48 -0.72
CA ILE A 29 -30.11 24.18 -0.50
C ILE A 29 -29.67 23.63 -1.86
N LYS A 30 -28.37 23.40 -2.01
CA LYS A 30 -27.81 22.68 -3.15
C LYS A 30 -27.48 21.26 -2.74
N GLU A 31 -27.76 20.33 -3.64
CA GLU A 31 -27.40 18.93 -3.52
C GLU A 31 -26.29 18.63 -4.52
N SER A 32 -25.26 17.94 -4.06
CA SER A 32 -24.23 17.35 -4.91
C SER A 32 -23.91 15.95 -4.42
N VAL A 33 -23.18 15.19 -5.23
CA VAL A 33 -22.68 13.88 -4.86
C VAL A 33 -21.17 13.97 -4.75
N HIS A 34 -20.62 13.36 -3.70
CA HIS A 34 -19.19 13.15 -3.56
C HIS A 34 -18.88 11.66 -3.58
N VAL A 35 -17.81 11.30 -4.30
CA VAL A 35 -17.34 9.92 -4.40
C VAL A 35 -15.92 9.87 -3.83
N PRO A 36 -15.72 9.25 -2.66
CA PRO A 36 -14.39 9.01 -2.10
C PRO A 36 -13.56 8.11 -3.03
N ASP A 37 -12.23 8.19 -2.95
CA ASP A 37 -11.38 7.49 -3.91
C ASP A 37 -11.32 5.98 -3.67
N VAL A 38 -11.23 5.52 -2.41
CA VAL A 38 -11.03 4.09 -2.12
C VAL A 38 -11.72 3.67 -0.81
N LEU A 39 -12.29 2.46 -0.78
CA LEU A 39 -12.67 1.75 0.45
C LEU A 39 -11.78 0.51 0.62
N VAL A 40 -11.06 0.43 1.73
CA VAL A 40 -10.08 -0.63 2.02
C VAL A 40 -10.59 -1.55 3.13
N PHE A 41 -10.51 -2.86 2.90
CA PHE A 41 -10.77 -3.89 3.91
C PHE A 41 -9.45 -4.49 4.36
N ARG A 42 -9.18 -4.45 5.66
CA ARG A 42 -7.95 -4.97 6.27
C ARG A 42 -8.26 -6.03 7.31
N GLU A 43 -7.35 -6.99 7.51
CA GLU A 43 -7.47 -7.98 8.58
C GLU A 43 -7.53 -7.30 9.95
N ASN A 44 -8.46 -7.74 10.80
CA ASN A 44 -8.64 -7.25 12.18
C ASN A 44 -8.87 -5.74 12.34
N HIS A 45 -9.28 -5.05 11.27
CA HIS A 45 -9.63 -3.62 11.30
C HIS A 45 -11.02 -3.40 10.71
N VAL A 46 -11.65 -2.28 11.09
CA VAL A 46 -12.87 -1.83 10.41
C VAL A 46 -12.55 -1.37 8.98
N PRO A 47 -13.50 -1.45 8.04
CA PRO A 47 -13.30 -0.92 6.69
C PRO A 47 -12.95 0.56 6.74
N TRP A 48 -12.03 0.97 5.86
CA TRP A 48 -11.43 2.29 5.88
C TRP A 48 -11.71 3.02 4.56
N LEU A 49 -12.55 4.05 4.63
CA LEU A 49 -12.91 4.92 3.52
C LEU A 49 -11.91 6.06 3.41
N ILE A 50 -11.34 6.23 2.22
CA ILE A 50 -10.20 7.09 2.00
C ILE A 50 -10.50 8.07 0.89
N GLN A 51 -10.24 9.35 1.15
CA GLN A 51 -10.07 10.37 0.13
C GLN A 51 -8.58 10.66 -0.05
N ILE A 52 -8.07 10.54 -1.26
CA ILE A 52 -6.71 10.92 -1.63
C ILE A 52 -6.74 12.40 -2.04
N LYS A 53 -5.83 13.19 -1.49
CA LYS A 53 -5.61 14.58 -1.88
C LYS A 53 -4.13 14.90 -1.99
N GLU A 54 -3.86 15.94 -2.75
CA GLU A 54 -2.57 16.60 -2.74
C GLU A 54 -2.46 17.48 -1.49
N PRO A 55 -1.31 17.50 -0.80
CA PRO A 55 -1.13 18.42 0.33
C PRO A 55 -1.18 19.85 -0.20
N ASP A 56 -2.22 20.58 0.21
CA ASP A 56 -2.39 22.01 -0.05
C ASP A 56 -2.80 22.68 1.27
N PRO A 57 -1.94 23.53 1.87
CA PRO A 57 -2.23 24.21 3.14
C PRO A 57 -3.56 24.96 3.13
N LYS A 58 -4.02 25.43 1.96
CA LYS A 58 -5.30 26.16 1.83
C LYS A 58 -6.51 25.26 2.11
N LEU A 59 -6.39 23.94 1.93
CA LEU A 59 -7.47 23.01 2.21
C LEU A 59 -7.84 22.98 3.70
N LEU A 60 -6.89 23.24 4.60
CA LEU A 60 -7.17 23.30 6.04
C LEU A 60 -8.02 24.50 6.44
N GLU A 61 -8.05 25.54 5.60
CA GLU A 61 -8.83 26.76 5.81
C GLU A 61 -10.11 26.77 4.95
N ASP A 62 -10.24 25.84 3.99
CA ASP A 62 -11.43 25.72 3.14
C ASP A 62 -12.59 25.11 3.90
N VAL A 63 -13.52 25.96 4.33
CA VAL A 63 -14.76 25.59 5.03
C VAL A 63 -15.58 24.55 4.27
N SER A 64 -15.61 24.61 2.93
CA SER A 64 -16.37 23.65 2.12
C SER A 64 -15.73 22.27 2.18
N PHE A 65 -14.39 22.22 2.12
CA PHE A 65 -13.64 20.98 2.26
C PHE A 65 -13.77 20.38 3.67
N LEU A 66 -13.69 21.20 4.72
CA LEU A 66 -13.88 20.73 6.11
C LEU A 66 -15.28 20.15 6.33
N LYS A 67 -16.34 20.82 5.83
CA LYS A 67 -17.71 20.30 5.89
C LYS A 67 -17.87 19.00 5.12
N LEU A 68 -17.25 18.90 3.93
CA LEU A 68 -17.26 17.67 3.16
C LEU A 68 -16.63 16.50 3.94
N GLN A 69 -15.51 16.75 4.62
CA GLN A 69 -14.87 15.74 5.46
C GLN A 69 -15.77 15.28 6.61
N GLU A 70 -16.48 16.19 7.26
CA GLU A 70 -17.45 15.84 8.32
C GLU A 70 -18.58 14.96 7.78
N ILE A 71 -19.16 15.33 6.64
CA ILE A 71 -20.22 14.54 5.98
C ILE A 71 -19.71 13.13 5.65
N CYS A 72 -18.51 13.02 5.08
CA CYS A 72 -17.92 11.71 4.76
C CYS A 72 -17.63 10.88 6.01
N LYS A 73 -17.17 11.52 7.09
CA LYS A 73 -16.90 10.88 8.37
C LYS A 73 -18.18 10.36 9.02
N ASP A 74 -19.26 11.13 8.98
CA ASP A 74 -20.55 10.70 9.50
C ASP A 74 -21.16 9.58 8.66
N TYR A 75 -21.05 9.67 7.33
CA TYR A 75 -21.43 8.57 6.44
C TYR A 75 -20.67 7.29 6.78
N ALA A 76 -19.34 7.35 6.85
CA ALA A 76 -18.49 6.21 7.19
C ALA A 76 -18.87 5.62 8.56
N ARG A 77 -19.03 6.47 9.58
CA ARG A 77 -19.46 6.04 10.92
C ARG A 77 -20.81 5.32 10.88
N SER A 78 -21.76 5.80 10.09
CA SER A 78 -23.09 5.16 9.94
C SER A 78 -23.01 3.74 9.34
N LYS A 79 -21.94 3.44 8.61
CA LYS A 79 -21.64 2.12 8.03
C LYS A 79 -20.73 1.26 8.92
N GLY A 80 -20.29 1.78 10.07
CA GLY A 80 -19.28 1.13 10.91
C GLY A 80 -17.87 1.17 10.29
N TRP A 81 -17.58 2.18 9.47
CA TRP A 81 -16.30 2.39 8.81
C TRP A 81 -15.53 3.55 9.42
N GLU A 82 -14.22 3.56 9.21
CA GLU A 82 -13.36 4.73 9.45
C GLU A 82 -13.26 5.60 8.19
N TYR A 83 -13.02 6.90 8.37
CA TYR A 83 -12.77 7.83 7.26
C TYR A 83 -11.47 8.62 7.51
N SER A 84 -10.68 8.80 6.46
CA SER A 84 -9.53 9.72 6.49
C SER A 84 -9.21 10.30 5.12
N VAL A 85 -8.50 11.45 5.12
CA VAL A 85 -7.83 11.97 3.94
C VAL A 85 -6.37 11.52 3.94
N LEU A 86 -5.91 10.87 2.86
CA LEU A 86 -4.51 10.50 2.65
C LEU A 86 -3.81 11.49 1.72
N TYR A 87 -2.56 11.82 2.06
CA TYR A 87 -1.70 12.73 1.28
C TYR A 87 -0.43 12.00 0.77
N PRO A 88 -0.45 11.39 -0.43
CA PRO A 88 0.60 10.47 -0.88
C PRO A 88 1.96 11.10 -1.19
N LYS A 89 2.04 12.43 -1.40
CA LYS A 89 3.31 13.10 -1.78
C LYS A 89 4.43 12.99 -0.74
N ASN A 90 4.12 12.55 0.48
CA ASN A 90 5.12 12.31 1.53
C ASN A 90 5.76 10.90 1.47
N ILE A 91 5.44 10.09 0.46
CA ILE A 91 6.07 8.78 0.26
C ILE A 91 7.45 8.99 -0.38
N PRO A 92 8.55 8.47 0.21
CA PRO A 92 9.89 8.59 -0.36
C PRO A 92 9.98 8.10 -1.81
N ILE A 93 10.71 8.83 -2.67
CA ILE A 93 10.77 8.54 -4.11
C ILE A 93 11.26 7.12 -4.43
N HIS A 94 12.23 6.59 -3.66
CA HIS A 94 12.71 5.22 -3.84
C HIS A 94 11.65 4.19 -3.48
N LEU A 95 10.88 4.44 -2.43
CA LEU A 95 9.76 3.58 -2.07
C LEU A 95 8.68 3.57 -3.16
N GLN A 96 8.34 4.73 -3.74
CA GLN A 96 7.40 4.79 -4.86
C GLN A 96 7.89 3.97 -6.07
N LYS A 97 9.16 4.12 -6.43
CA LYS A 97 9.78 3.37 -7.54
C LYS A 97 9.80 1.86 -7.26
N ASN A 98 10.18 1.47 -6.04
CA ASN A 98 10.21 0.07 -5.62
C ASN A 98 8.82 -0.55 -5.60
N ILE A 99 7.80 0.16 -5.12
CA ILE A 99 6.39 -0.27 -5.17
C ILE A 99 5.98 -0.50 -6.63
N LYS A 100 6.23 0.47 -7.52
CA LYS A 100 5.90 0.35 -8.95
C LYS A 100 6.63 -0.83 -9.61
N PHE A 101 7.86 -1.09 -9.19
CA PHE A 101 8.63 -2.24 -9.65
C PHE A 101 8.03 -3.56 -9.17
N LEU A 102 7.75 -3.70 -7.87
CA LEU A 102 7.27 -4.94 -7.23
C LEU A 102 5.84 -5.33 -7.64
N VAL A 103 4.98 -4.36 -7.96
CA VAL A 103 3.61 -4.64 -8.47
C VAL A 103 3.64 -5.56 -9.70
N ASN A 104 4.66 -5.45 -10.55
CA ASN A 104 4.80 -6.30 -11.74
C ASN A 104 5.08 -7.78 -11.41
N PHE A 105 5.39 -8.10 -10.15
CA PHE A 105 5.68 -9.46 -9.69
C PHE A 105 4.60 -10.00 -8.74
N LEU A 106 3.48 -9.30 -8.53
CA LEU A 106 2.39 -9.78 -7.68
C LEU A 106 1.67 -11.01 -8.25
N HIS A 107 1.63 -11.11 -9.58
CA HIS A 107 0.99 -12.19 -10.31
C HIS A 107 2.01 -12.77 -11.29
N LEU A 108 2.64 -13.88 -10.88
CA LEU A 108 3.45 -14.69 -11.79
C LEU A 108 2.60 -15.88 -12.24
N ASP A 109 2.61 -16.17 -13.54
CA ASP A 109 1.83 -17.28 -14.10
C ASP A 109 2.28 -18.64 -13.57
N ILE A 110 3.59 -18.81 -13.35
CA ILE A 110 4.20 -20.05 -12.90
C ILE A 110 5.21 -19.73 -11.80
N ILE A 111 5.02 -20.33 -10.62
CA ILE A 111 5.92 -20.21 -9.47
C ILE A 111 6.38 -21.62 -9.09
N PRO A 112 7.67 -21.95 -9.27
CA PRO A 112 8.21 -23.24 -8.84
C PRO A 112 8.20 -23.34 -7.32
N VAL A 113 7.30 -24.16 -6.77
CA VAL A 113 7.10 -24.32 -5.32
C VAL A 113 8.36 -24.84 -4.63
N ASP A 114 9.12 -25.72 -5.29
CA ASP A 114 10.39 -26.22 -4.78
C ASP A 114 11.44 -25.11 -4.63
N LEU A 115 11.52 -24.17 -5.59
CA LEU A 115 12.44 -23.04 -5.51
C LEU A 115 12.08 -22.12 -4.33
N VAL A 116 10.79 -21.82 -4.15
CA VAL A 116 10.31 -21.02 -3.01
C VAL A 116 10.72 -21.68 -1.69
N ASN A 117 10.44 -22.98 -1.55
CA ASN A 117 10.78 -23.75 -0.34
C ASN A 117 12.28 -23.79 -0.08
N ARG A 118 13.10 -23.94 -1.12
CA ARG A 118 14.57 -23.93 -1.02
C ARG A 118 15.07 -22.56 -0.59
N ILE A 119 14.59 -21.46 -1.18
CA ILE A 119 14.93 -20.08 -0.78
C ILE A 119 14.59 -19.84 0.69
N GLN A 120 13.39 -20.20 1.13
CA GLN A 120 12.99 -20.06 2.53
C GLN A 120 13.88 -20.89 3.46
N SER A 121 14.15 -22.15 3.10
CA SER A 121 15.04 -23.02 3.89
C SER A 121 16.44 -22.41 4.01
N PHE A 122 17.02 -21.95 2.90
CA PHE A 122 18.33 -21.31 2.89
C PHE A 122 18.38 -20.11 3.82
N LEU A 123 17.40 -19.20 3.73
CA LEU A 123 17.35 -18.01 4.57
C LEU A 123 16.99 -18.33 6.02
N HIS A 124 16.35 -19.46 6.30
CA HIS A 124 16.12 -19.91 7.67
C HIS A 124 17.45 -20.21 8.38
N TYR A 125 18.39 -20.86 7.67
CA TYR A 125 19.72 -21.18 8.20
C TYR A 125 20.70 -20.00 8.12
N ARG A 126 20.79 -19.34 6.96
CA ARG A 126 21.76 -18.25 6.71
C ARG A 126 21.31 -16.88 7.20
N ARG A 127 20.05 -16.74 7.59
CA ARG A 127 19.36 -15.50 8.05
C ARG A 127 19.17 -14.44 6.97
N SER A 128 20.16 -14.21 6.11
CA SER A 128 20.12 -13.24 5.03
C SER A 128 20.95 -13.69 3.83
N ALA A 129 20.66 -13.10 2.67
CA ALA A 129 21.50 -13.17 1.46
C ALA A 129 21.13 -12.05 0.50
N SER A 130 22.00 -11.73 -0.44
CA SER A 130 21.63 -10.87 -1.56
C SER A 130 20.75 -11.60 -2.58
N ILE A 131 19.98 -10.85 -3.36
CA ILE A 131 19.19 -11.40 -4.48
C ILE A 131 20.09 -12.11 -5.49
N LEU A 132 21.30 -11.58 -5.74
CA LEU A 132 22.29 -12.18 -6.62
C LEU A 132 22.72 -13.56 -6.11
N GLU A 133 23.19 -13.63 -4.87
CA GLU A 133 23.63 -14.87 -4.22
C GLU A 133 22.54 -15.95 -4.29
N LEU A 134 21.30 -15.60 -3.94
CA LEU A 134 20.18 -16.56 -4.04
C LEU A 134 19.94 -17.01 -5.47
N SER A 135 19.98 -16.09 -6.44
CA SER A 135 19.73 -16.42 -7.84
C SER A 135 20.82 -17.29 -8.47
N GLU A 136 22.05 -17.21 -7.96
CA GLU A 136 23.19 -18.00 -8.44
C GLU A 136 23.33 -19.33 -7.70
N PHE A 137 23.00 -19.37 -6.40
CA PHE A 137 23.14 -20.56 -5.56
C PHE A 137 22.33 -21.77 -6.05
N TYR A 138 21.20 -21.53 -6.72
CA TYR A 138 20.33 -22.59 -7.25
C TYR A 138 20.65 -23.00 -8.69
N GLN A 139 21.78 -22.56 -9.23
CA GLN A 139 22.30 -23.17 -10.45
C GLN A 139 22.79 -24.60 -10.17
N PRO A 140 22.62 -25.56 -11.12
CA PRO A 140 22.09 -25.37 -12.47
C PRO A 140 20.56 -25.46 -12.58
N ASP A 141 19.86 -25.90 -11.53
CA ASP A 141 18.42 -26.19 -11.55
C ASP A 141 17.59 -24.99 -12.02
N TYR A 142 18.02 -23.78 -11.63
CA TYR A 142 17.39 -22.52 -12.01
C TYR A 142 18.42 -21.53 -12.52
N GLN A 143 18.16 -20.99 -13.71
CA GLN A 143 18.95 -19.87 -14.23
C GLN A 143 18.59 -18.57 -13.48
N PRO A 144 19.51 -17.61 -13.33
CA PRO A 144 19.24 -16.37 -12.58
C PRO A 144 18.03 -15.58 -13.08
N TYR A 145 17.75 -15.59 -14.39
CA TYR A 145 16.58 -14.92 -14.96
C TYR A 145 15.25 -15.61 -14.60
N GLN A 146 15.28 -16.87 -14.16
CA GLN A 146 14.13 -17.61 -13.64
C GLN A 146 13.98 -17.39 -12.12
N ALA A 147 15.10 -17.41 -11.38
CA ALA A 147 15.08 -17.26 -9.94
C ALA A 147 14.76 -15.83 -9.46
N LYS A 148 15.29 -14.80 -10.14
CA LYS A 148 15.07 -13.39 -9.74
C LYS A 148 13.60 -12.98 -9.72
N PRO A 149 12.77 -13.27 -10.74
CA PRO A 149 11.33 -13.00 -10.68
C PRO A 149 10.65 -13.65 -9.48
N VAL A 150 11.01 -14.90 -9.14
CA VAL A 150 10.46 -15.60 -7.96
C VAL A 150 10.87 -14.90 -6.66
N ILE A 151 12.12 -14.46 -6.54
CA ILE A 151 12.58 -13.69 -5.37
C ILE A 151 11.80 -12.37 -5.26
N PHE A 152 11.64 -11.62 -6.36
CA PHE A 152 10.86 -10.39 -6.37
C PHE A 152 9.38 -10.61 -6.05
N HIS A 153 8.80 -11.71 -6.53
CA HIS A 153 7.46 -12.13 -6.17
C HIS A 153 7.34 -12.39 -4.67
N MET A 154 8.30 -13.11 -4.09
CA MET A 154 8.31 -13.37 -2.64
C MET A 154 8.46 -12.08 -1.83
N ILE A 155 9.20 -11.07 -2.32
CA ILE A 155 9.25 -9.72 -1.72
C ILE A 155 7.89 -9.03 -1.85
N ALA A 156 7.28 -9.05 -3.04
CA ALA A 156 5.98 -8.43 -3.31
C ALA A 156 4.84 -9.04 -2.47
N LYS A 157 4.91 -10.35 -2.19
CA LYS A 157 3.99 -11.08 -1.31
C LYS A 157 4.35 -11.00 0.17
N SER A 158 5.33 -10.18 0.54
CA SER A 158 5.78 -10.03 1.93
C SER A 158 6.30 -11.32 2.57
N ILE A 159 6.67 -12.34 1.79
CA ILE A 159 7.32 -13.57 2.28
C ILE A 159 8.78 -13.27 2.63
N LEU A 160 9.42 -12.45 1.80
CA LEU A 160 10.75 -11.90 2.05
C LEU A 160 10.65 -10.40 2.33
N SER A 161 11.57 -9.90 3.14
CA SER A 161 11.73 -8.46 3.42
C SER A 161 13.07 -7.95 2.88
N THR A 162 13.08 -6.71 2.40
CA THR A 162 14.27 -5.95 2.01
C THR A 162 14.06 -4.48 2.34
N ASP A 163 15.12 -3.68 2.32
CA ASP A 163 15.03 -2.23 2.55
C ASP A 163 14.43 -1.52 1.33
N LEU A 164 13.17 -1.10 1.44
CA LEU A 164 12.46 -0.37 0.39
C LEU A 164 12.79 1.12 0.34
N SER A 165 13.60 1.64 1.29
CA SER A 165 14.02 3.05 1.31
C SER A 165 15.14 3.36 0.30
N VAL A 166 15.81 2.32 -0.19
CA VAL A 166 16.85 2.37 -1.22
C VAL A 166 16.41 1.61 -2.48
N PRO A 167 16.95 1.91 -3.67
CA PRO A 167 16.61 1.16 -4.88
C PRO A 167 16.84 -0.35 -4.73
N ILE A 168 15.86 -1.16 -5.13
CA ILE A 168 16.02 -2.62 -5.20
C ILE A 168 16.97 -2.95 -6.35
N THR A 169 18.05 -3.69 -6.05
CA THR A 169 19.06 -4.15 -7.01
C THR A 169 19.39 -5.63 -6.77
N SER A 170 20.23 -6.23 -7.62
CA SER A 170 20.70 -7.60 -7.37
C SER A 170 21.53 -7.72 -6.07
N MET A 171 22.08 -6.62 -5.56
CA MET A 171 22.84 -6.59 -4.30
C MET A 171 21.96 -6.34 -3.08
N SER A 172 20.67 -6.07 -3.26
CA SER A 172 19.75 -5.89 -2.14
C SER A 172 19.70 -7.16 -1.30
N VAL A 173 19.85 -7.00 0.01
CA VAL A 173 19.80 -8.09 0.98
C VAL A 173 18.35 -8.39 1.30
N VAL A 174 18.02 -9.68 1.33
CA VAL A 174 16.71 -10.20 1.71
C VAL A 174 16.79 -11.08 2.96
N THR A 175 15.73 -11.06 3.74
CA THR A 175 15.52 -11.93 4.92
C THR A 175 14.12 -12.51 4.89
N ILE A 176 13.86 -13.57 5.66
CA ILE A 176 12.49 -14.04 5.88
C ILE A 176 11.71 -12.98 6.65
N ASN A 177 10.51 -12.65 6.17
CA ASN A 177 9.62 -11.75 6.87
C ASN A 177 8.75 -12.54 7.87
N ASN A 178 9.22 -12.64 9.12
CA ASN A 178 8.49 -13.36 10.17
C ASN A 178 7.26 -12.58 10.71
N ALA A 179 7.16 -11.28 10.41
CA ALA A 179 6.14 -10.40 10.98
C ALA A 179 4.91 -10.22 10.08
N GLY A 180 4.92 -10.75 8.85
CA GLY A 180 3.83 -10.58 7.89
C GLY A 180 3.55 -9.12 7.48
N ALA A 181 4.36 -8.16 7.90
CA ALA A 181 4.20 -6.75 7.57
C ALA A 181 5.16 -6.36 6.44
N THR A 182 4.69 -5.68 5.39
CA THR A 182 5.63 -4.96 4.52
C THR A 182 6.09 -3.71 5.24
N GLY A 183 7.30 -3.25 4.90
CA GLY A 183 7.70 -1.88 5.20
C GLY A 183 6.79 -0.81 4.58
N ILE A 184 5.71 -1.18 3.88
CA ILE A 184 4.72 -0.31 3.22
C ILE A 184 3.58 0.05 4.20
N SER A 185 3.16 -0.86 5.09
CA SER A 185 2.08 -0.65 6.05
C SER A 185 2.30 0.60 6.91
N LYS A 186 3.55 0.83 7.35
CA LYS A 186 3.93 2.04 8.11
C LYS A 186 3.72 3.35 7.35
N TYR A 187 3.71 3.34 6.01
CA TYR A 187 3.46 4.52 5.19
C TYR A 187 1.98 4.74 4.91
N LEU A 188 1.16 3.69 4.92
CA LEU A 188 -0.30 3.81 4.89
C LEU A 188 -0.81 4.54 6.14
N GLU A 189 -0.29 4.18 7.30
CA GLU A 189 -0.67 4.81 8.58
C GLU A 189 -0.12 6.22 8.76
N LYS A 190 1.12 6.49 8.32
CA LYS A 190 1.72 7.83 8.39
C LYS A 190 1.06 8.84 7.45
N GLY A 191 0.60 8.39 6.28
CA GLY A 191 -0.09 9.26 5.32
C GLY A 191 -1.45 9.77 5.81
N SER A 192 -2.01 9.19 6.88
CA SER A 192 -3.29 9.56 7.46
C SER A 192 -3.20 10.60 8.59
N ARG A 193 -1.99 10.94 9.05
CA ARG A 193 -1.79 11.94 10.11
C ARG A 193 -1.60 13.32 9.49
N SER A 194 -2.21 14.32 10.13
CA SER A 194 -2.18 15.76 9.79
C SER A 194 -0.79 16.38 9.73
N ASP A 195 0.27 15.63 10.06
CA ASP A 195 1.66 16.03 9.94
C ASP A 195 2.08 16.27 8.47
N ALA A 196 1.20 16.02 7.50
CA ALA A 196 1.43 16.28 6.08
C ALA A 196 1.58 17.76 5.69
N PHE A 197 1.33 18.68 6.62
CA PHE A 197 1.42 20.13 6.44
C PHE A 197 2.55 20.79 7.24
N LEU A 198 3.41 19.99 7.89
CA LEU A 198 4.58 20.45 8.66
C LEU A 198 5.90 20.16 7.94
#